data_AF-A0A7J6KKJ8-F1
#
_entry.id   AF-A0A7J6KKJ8-F1
#
_cell.length_a   1.000
_cell.length_b   1.000
_cell.length_c   1.000
_cell.angle_alpha   90.00
_cell.angle_beta   90.00
_cell.angle_gamma   90.00
#
_symmetry.space_group_name_H-M   'P 1'
#
loop_
_entity.id
_entity.type
_entity.pdbx_description
1 polymer ?
#
loop_
_entity_poly.entity_id
_entity_poly.type
_entity_poly.pdbx_seq_one_letter_code
_entity_poly.pdbx_strand_id
1 'polypeptide(L)'
;AAVVRRSGDIQQAMADALAGSDYAAGLRRFPWMTRDRFPWNLNPMIRKMHTGVKGLNRICDEIISSRRAEQQAAARGGRVERRDLLDKLLHLDPVDLRGNLVTFLIAGSDTTAMTLSWCLYYLSLNPQFQTKARAEVDALGHDPKTIADLNRLSYVECCILEALR
;
A
#
# COMPACT_ATOMS: atom_id res chain seq x y z
N ALA A 1 7.07 -11.90 -14.21
CA ALA A 1 8.41 -11.30 -13.99
C ALA A 1 8.38 -9.78 -13.86
N ALA A 2 7.78 -9.03 -14.80
CA ALA A 2 7.73 -7.56 -14.76
C ALA A 2 6.89 -6.99 -13.59
N VAL A 3 5.72 -7.58 -13.30
CA VAL A 3 4.84 -7.15 -12.20
C VAL A 3 5.51 -7.34 -10.82
N VAL A 4 6.21 -8.46 -10.63
CA VAL A 4 6.93 -8.77 -9.37
C VAL A 4 8.11 -7.82 -9.17
N ARG A 5 8.86 -7.47 -10.22
CA ARG A 5 9.91 -6.43 -10.13
C ARG A 5 9.33 -5.07 -9.76
N ARG A 6 8.23 -4.66 -10.42
CA ARG A 6 7.56 -3.39 -10.15
C ARG A 6 7.05 -3.29 -8.71
N SER A 7 6.58 -4.41 -8.13
CA SER A 7 6.18 -4.48 -6.73
C SER A 7 7.36 -4.32 -5.77
N GLY A 8 8.50 -4.96 -6.06
CA GLY A 8 9.72 -4.82 -5.25
C GLY A 8 10.28 -3.39 -5.27
N ASP A 9 10.25 -2.73 -6.42
CA ASP A 9 10.70 -1.34 -6.58
C ASP A 9 9.84 -0.36 -5.75
N ILE A 10 8.52 -0.58 -5.69
CA ILE A 10 7.60 0.20 -4.85
C ILE A 10 7.93 0.01 -3.37
N GLN A 11 8.08 -1.23 -2.91
CA GLN A 11 8.37 -1.51 -1.51
C GLN A 11 9.73 -0.95 -1.07
N GLN A 12 10.75 -1.04 -1.92
CA GLN A 12 12.06 -0.44 -1.62
C GLN A 12 11.97 1.08 -1.56
N ALA A 13 11.27 1.73 -2.49
CA ALA A 13 11.10 3.18 -2.50
C ALA A 13 10.34 3.68 -1.26
N MET A 14 9.32 2.95 -0.83
CA MET A 14 8.56 3.22 0.40
C MET A 14 9.43 3.03 1.65
N ALA A 15 10.17 1.93 1.76
CA ALA A 15 11.06 1.67 2.88
C ALA A 15 12.14 2.76 3.02
N ASP A 16 12.71 3.20 1.90
CA ASP A 16 13.71 4.26 1.86
C ASP A 16 13.13 5.62 2.29
N ALA A 17 11.89 5.91 1.89
CA ALA A 17 11.18 7.13 2.30
C ALA A 17 10.87 7.13 3.81
N LEU A 18 10.34 6.02 4.35
CA LEU A 18 9.95 5.89 5.75
C LEU A 18 11.17 5.89 6.70
N ALA A 19 12.21 5.12 6.39
CA ALA A 19 13.42 5.08 7.21
C ALA A 19 14.09 6.47 7.33
N GLY A 20 14.03 7.25 6.26
CA GLY A 20 14.50 8.63 6.24
C GLY A 20 13.65 9.58 7.09
N SER A 21 12.32 9.45 7.02
CA SER A 21 11.41 10.26 7.84
C SER A 21 11.53 9.95 9.32
N ASP A 22 11.67 8.68 9.71
CA ASP A 22 11.86 8.27 11.10
C ASP A 22 13.18 8.79 11.66
N TYR A 23 14.25 8.71 10.86
CA TYR A 23 15.54 9.28 11.20
C TYR A 23 15.46 10.81 11.42
N ALA A 24 14.79 11.53 10.51
CA ALA A 24 14.58 12.98 10.63
C ALA A 24 13.70 13.33 11.84
N ALA A 25 12.68 12.52 12.15
CA ALA A 25 11.83 12.70 13.33
C ALA A 25 12.61 12.49 14.63
N GLY A 26 13.51 11.49 14.69
CA GLY A 26 14.39 11.26 15.84
C GLY A 26 15.35 12.42 16.10
N LEU A 27 15.79 13.11 15.05
CA LEU A 27 16.62 14.32 15.17
C LEU A 27 15.89 15.52 15.77
N ARG A 28 14.53 15.55 15.81
CA ARG A 28 13.76 16.59 16.54
C ARG A 28 14.09 16.63 18.03
N ARG A 29 14.69 15.56 18.58
CA ARG A 29 15.23 15.53 19.94
C ARG A 29 16.40 16.48 20.15
N PHE A 30 17.08 16.88 19.08
CA PHE A 30 18.24 17.77 19.09
C PHE A 30 17.99 19.00 18.19
N PRO A 31 17.25 20.03 18.69
CA PRO A 31 16.82 21.19 17.90
C PRO A 31 17.96 21.98 17.23
N TRP A 32 19.17 21.90 17.79
CA TRP A 32 20.36 22.54 17.25
C TRP A 32 20.98 21.77 16.07
N MET A 33 20.80 20.45 16.01
CA MET A 33 21.15 19.63 14.84
C MET A 33 20.13 19.82 13.72
N THR A 34 18.85 20.08 14.04
CA THR A 34 17.78 20.29 13.04
C THR A 34 17.81 21.66 12.34
N ARG A 35 18.78 22.53 12.66
CA ARG A 35 18.87 23.91 12.13
C ARG A 35 19.59 23.94 10.77
N ASP A 36 19.27 24.92 9.93
CA ASP A 36 19.75 25.09 8.52
C ASP A 36 21.27 25.09 8.30
N ARG A 37 22.08 25.03 9.37
CA ARG A 37 23.55 25.01 9.32
C ARG A 37 24.15 23.62 9.11
N PHE A 38 23.37 22.54 9.21
CA PHE A 38 23.89 21.19 9.00
C PHE A 38 23.76 20.77 7.52
N PRO A 39 24.82 20.29 6.85
CA PRO A 39 24.78 19.89 5.44
C PRO A 39 24.04 18.56 5.28
N TRP A 40 22.70 18.61 5.33
CA TRP A 40 21.80 17.45 5.26
C TRP A 40 21.95 16.60 4.01
N ASN A 41 22.39 17.21 2.91
CA ASN A 41 22.69 16.52 1.65
C ASN A 41 23.88 15.56 1.75
N LEU A 42 24.77 15.72 2.74
CA LEU A 42 25.87 14.80 3.03
C LEU A 42 25.43 13.60 3.89
N ASN A 43 24.25 13.68 4.51
CA ASN A 43 23.72 12.59 5.32
C ASN A 43 23.19 11.47 4.40
N PRO A 44 23.77 10.26 4.45
CA PRO A 44 23.35 9.16 3.58
C PRO A 44 21.87 8.80 3.79
N MET A 45 21.34 8.97 5.01
CA MET A 45 19.94 8.65 5.32
C MET A 45 18.97 9.65 4.69
N ILE A 46 19.29 10.94 4.68
CA ILE A 46 18.47 11.97 4.03
C ILE A 46 18.54 11.85 2.52
N ARG A 47 19.72 11.52 1.98
CA ARG A 47 19.87 11.22 0.55
C ARG A 47 18.99 10.03 0.15
N LYS A 48 18.99 8.98 0.97
CA LYS A 48 18.15 7.78 0.80
C LYS A 48 16.65 8.12 0.86
N MET A 49 16.24 8.97 1.80
CA MET A 49 14.88 9.51 1.88
C MET A 49 14.46 10.20 0.58
N HIS A 50 15.29 11.13 0.10
CA HIS A 50 15.02 11.88 -1.12
C HIS A 50 14.93 10.98 -2.35
N THR A 51 15.78 9.94 -2.44
CA THR A 51 15.70 8.96 -3.54
C THR A 51 14.43 8.12 -3.45
N GLY A 52 14.04 7.68 -2.25
CA GLY A 52 12.80 6.93 -2.03
C GLY A 52 11.55 7.74 -2.41
N VAL A 53 11.45 8.99 -1.93
CA VAL A 53 10.36 9.91 -2.27
C VAL A 53 10.30 10.19 -3.77
N LYS A 54 11.44 10.40 -4.43
CA LYS A 54 11.50 10.57 -5.89
C LYS A 54 11.01 9.33 -6.64
N GLY A 55 11.39 8.14 -6.17
CA GLY A 55 10.93 6.87 -6.73
C GLY A 55 9.41 6.74 -6.62
N LEU A 56 8.85 6.99 -5.44
CA LEU A 56 7.42 6.88 -5.20
C LEU A 56 6.61 7.91 -6.00
N ASN A 57 7.10 9.16 -6.07
CA ASN A 57 6.49 10.20 -6.89
C ASN A 57 6.46 9.83 -8.37
N ARG A 58 7.57 9.30 -8.90
CA ARG A 58 7.64 8.83 -10.29
C ARG A 58 6.59 7.76 -10.57
N ILE A 59 6.44 6.78 -9.68
CA ILE A 59 5.47 5.70 -9.84
C ILE A 59 4.04 6.25 -9.81
N CYS A 60 3.75 7.19 -8.90
CA CYS A 60 2.44 7.85 -8.86
C CYS A 60 2.17 8.64 -10.14
N ASP A 61 3.16 9.39 -10.66
CA ASP A 61 3.03 10.15 -11.90
C ASP A 61 2.79 9.22 -13.12
N GLU A 62 3.44 8.05 -13.16
CA GLU A 62 3.19 7.00 -14.16
C GLU A 62 1.74 6.46 -14.08
N ILE A 63 1.23 6.22 -12.87
CA ILE A 63 -0.15 5.74 -12.67
C ILE A 63 -1.17 6.80 -13.09
N ILE A 64 -0.97 8.06 -12.67
CA ILE A 64 -1.85 9.18 -13.02
C ILE A 64 -1.88 9.40 -14.53
N SER A 65 -0.71 9.41 -15.18
CA SER A 65 -0.61 9.62 -16.63
C SER A 65 -1.28 8.49 -17.42
N SER A 66 -1.07 7.23 -17.04
CA SER A 66 -1.77 6.08 -17.62
C SER A 66 -3.29 6.23 -17.52
N ARG A 67 -3.80 6.57 -16.33
CA ARG A 67 -5.23 6.71 -16.09
C ARG A 67 -5.86 7.87 -16.87
N ARG A 68 -5.16 9.01 -16.97
CA ARG A 68 -5.61 10.16 -17.78
C ARG A 68 -5.67 9.81 -19.27
N ALA A 69 -4.71 9.04 -19.79
CA ALA A 69 -4.73 8.58 -21.17
C ALA A 69 -5.91 7.63 -21.45
N GLU A 70 -6.19 6.70 -20.52
CA GLU A 70 -7.36 5.82 -20.59
C GLU A 70 -8.68 6.61 -20.60
N GLN A 71 -8.84 7.61 -19.73
CA GLN A 71 -10.04 8.45 -19.71
C GLN A 71 -10.22 9.24 -21.01
N GLN A 72 -9.15 9.80 -21.58
CA GLN A 72 -9.20 10.50 -22.86
C GLN A 72 -9.55 9.56 -24.02
N ALA A 73 -9.04 8.32 -24.01
CA ALA A 73 -9.40 7.31 -24.99
C ALA A 73 -10.88 6.88 -24.84
N ALA A 74 -11.36 6.73 -23.61
CA ALA A 74 -12.76 6.38 -23.35
C ALA A 74 -13.74 7.50 -23.74
N ALA A 75 -13.38 8.78 -23.50
CA ALA A 75 -14.16 9.93 -23.97
C ALA A 75 -14.32 9.98 -25.51
N ARG A 76 -13.45 9.30 -26.27
CA ARG A 76 -13.50 9.20 -27.75
C ARG A 76 -14.34 8.01 -28.26
N GLY A 77 -15.11 7.34 -27.39
CA GLY A 77 -16.06 6.29 -27.79
C GLY A 77 -15.93 4.95 -27.06
N GLY A 78 -15.19 4.91 -25.95
CA GLY A 78 -15.03 3.72 -25.11
C GLY A 78 -15.96 3.74 -23.89
N ARG A 79 -16.52 2.58 -23.54
CA ARG A 79 -17.32 2.39 -22.31
C ARG A 79 -16.40 2.44 -21.10
N VAL A 80 -16.56 3.45 -20.23
CA VAL A 80 -15.84 3.53 -18.94
C VAL A 80 -16.49 2.56 -17.95
N GLU A 81 -15.96 1.35 -17.85
CA GLU A 81 -16.48 0.33 -16.93
C GLU A 81 -15.52 0.07 -15.76
N ARG A 82 -15.25 1.13 -14.98
CA ARG A 82 -14.94 1.10 -13.53
C ARG A 82 -14.70 2.53 -13.07
N ARG A 83 -15.36 2.96 -11.99
CA ARG A 83 -15.02 4.18 -11.24
C ARG A 83 -14.30 3.74 -9.98
N ASP A 84 -12.98 3.80 -9.99
CA ASP A 84 -12.19 3.54 -8.78
C ASP A 84 -11.97 4.82 -7.96
N LEU A 85 -11.24 4.72 -6.86
CA LEU A 85 -10.91 5.87 -6.02
C LEU A 85 -10.06 6.89 -6.76
N LEU A 86 -9.14 6.46 -7.64
CA LEU A 86 -8.31 7.35 -8.43
C LEU A 86 -9.18 8.19 -9.38
N ASP A 87 -10.15 7.57 -10.06
CA ASP A 87 -11.09 8.29 -10.94
C ASP A 87 -11.83 9.41 -10.22
N LYS A 88 -12.20 9.19 -8.96
CA LYS A 88 -12.86 10.21 -8.13
C LYS A 88 -11.93 11.35 -7.75
N LEU A 89 -10.61 11.13 -7.68
CA LEU A 89 -9.62 12.12 -7.25
C LEU A 89 -8.93 12.85 -8.41
N LEU A 90 -9.14 12.44 -9.66
CA LEU A 90 -8.47 13.04 -10.83
C LEU A 90 -8.74 14.54 -11.04
N HIS A 91 -9.78 15.09 -10.40
CA HIS A 91 -10.11 16.51 -10.42
C HIS A 91 -9.21 17.37 -9.51
N LEU A 92 -8.43 16.76 -8.62
CA LEU A 92 -7.52 17.46 -7.71
C LEU A 92 -6.28 18.00 -8.44
N ASP A 93 -5.61 18.96 -7.79
CA ASP A 93 -4.31 19.46 -8.23
C ASP A 93 -3.28 18.32 -8.28
N PRO A 94 -2.33 18.31 -9.25
CA PRO A 94 -1.35 17.24 -9.36
C PRO A 94 -0.53 16.99 -8.08
N VAL A 95 -0.25 18.02 -7.28
CA VAL A 95 0.48 17.87 -6.02
C VAL A 95 -0.37 17.11 -5.00
N ASP A 96 -1.62 17.52 -4.82
CA ASP A 96 -2.55 16.89 -3.87
C ASP A 96 -2.92 15.48 -4.30
N LEU A 97 -3.17 15.25 -5.59
CA LEU A 97 -3.47 13.94 -6.15
C LEU A 97 -2.31 12.96 -5.88
N ARG A 98 -1.08 13.38 -6.15
CA ARG A 98 0.11 12.57 -5.89
C ARG A 98 0.29 12.31 -4.39
N GLY A 99 0.10 13.32 -3.55
CA GLY A 99 0.17 13.18 -2.10
C GLY A 99 -0.81 12.12 -1.59
N ASN A 100 -2.07 12.17 -2.03
CA ASN A 100 -3.08 11.18 -1.66
C ASN A 100 -2.71 9.76 -2.14
N LEU A 101 -2.20 9.61 -3.37
CA LEU A 101 -1.77 8.30 -3.87
C LEU A 101 -0.61 7.71 -3.08
N VAL A 102 0.38 8.55 -2.75
CA VAL A 102 1.49 8.16 -1.87
C VAL A 102 0.95 7.66 -0.53
N THR A 103 0.01 8.38 0.08
CA THR A 103 -0.61 7.97 1.35
C THR A 103 -1.30 6.60 1.23
N PHE A 104 -2.08 6.36 0.19
CA PHE A 104 -2.77 5.07 0.02
C PHE A 104 -1.81 3.91 -0.22
N LEU A 105 -0.76 4.11 -1.02
CA LEU A 105 0.25 3.08 -1.29
C LEU A 105 0.98 2.69 -0.01
N ILE A 106 1.36 3.67 0.80
CA ILE A 106 2.06 3.45 2.07
C ILE A 106 1.14 2.77 3.08
N ALA A 107 -0.08 3.28 3.24
CA ALA A 107 -1.00 2.78 4.26
C ALA A 107 -1.45 1.34 4.02
N GLY A 108 -1.63 0.93 2.76
CA GLY A 108 -2.23 -0.36 2.42
C GLY A 108 -1.25 -1.52 2.21
N SER A 109 0.02 -1.24 1.86
CA SER A 109 1.00 -2.29 1.51
C SER A 109 1.41 -3.12 2.72
N ASP A 110 2.08 -2.48 3.68
CA ASP A 110 2.82 -3.22 4.71
C ASP A 110 1.91 -3.70 5.83
N THR A 111 0.87 -2.93 6.16
CA THR A 111 -0.12 -3.27 7.18
C THR A 111 -0.86 -4.56 6.82
N THR A 112 -1.43 -4.65 5.62
CA THR A 112 -2.17 -5.83 5.15
C THR A 112 -1.26 -7.05 5.04
N ALA A 113 -0.05 -6.89 4.48
CA ALA A 113 0.91 -7.99 4.36
C ALA A 113 1.32 -8.53 5.74
N MET A 114 1.54 -7.64 6.71
CA MET A 114 1.88 -8.01 8.08
C MET A 114 0.72 -8.71 8.78
N THR A 115 -0.50 -8.19 8.68
CA THR A 115 -1.70 -8.85 9.23
C THR A 115 -1.87 -10.25 8.68
N LEU A 116 -1.75 -10.45 7.37
CA LEU A 116 -1.87 -11.77 6.75
C LEU A 116 -0.73 -12.70 7.20
N SER A 117 0.49 -12.19 7.32
CA SER A 117 1.64 -12.98 7.78
C SER A 117 1.42 -13.51 9.19
N TRP A 118 0.96 -12.66 10.12
CA TRP A 118 0.64 -13.07 11.49
C TRP A 118 -0.55 -14.03 11.56
N CYS A 119 -1.62 -13.74 10.80
CA CYS A 119 -2.78 -14.62 10.73
C CYS A 119 -2.38 -16.03 10.26
N LEU A 120 -1.59 -16.13 9.18
CA LEU A 120 -1.10 -17.42 8.67
C LEU A 120 -0.16 -18.11 9.66
N TYR A 121 0.71 -17.35 10.33
CA TYR A 121 1.58 -17.87 11.38
C TYR A 121 0.76 -18.50 12.52
N TYR A 122 -0.23 -17.79 13.07
CA TYR A 122 -1.06 -18.32 14.15
C TYR A 122 -1.89 -19.53 13.72
N LEU A 123 -2.40 -19.55 12.49
CA LEU A 123 -3.12 -20.70 11.94
C LEU A 123 -2.20 -21.93 11.80
N SER A 124 -0.94 -21.73 11.40
CA SER A 124 0.04 -22.82 11.29
C SER A 124 0.38 -23.46 12.63
N LEU A 125 0.36 -22.68 13.71
CA LEU A 125 0.57 -23.17 15.07
C LEU A 125 -0.68 -23.85 15.65
N ASN A 126 -1.86 -23.59 15.10
CA ASN A 126 -3.13 -24.10 15.61
C ASN A 126 -3.95 -24.82 14.52
N PRO A 127 -3.57 -26.06 14.15
CA PRO A 127 -4.20 -26.80 13.06
C PRO A 127 -5.73 -26.96 13.23
N GLN A 128 -6.21 -27.11 14.46
CA GLN A 128 -7.65 -27.19 14.76
C GLN A 128 -8.46 -25.98 14.27
N PHE A 129 -7.91 -24.78 14.36
CA PHE A 129 -8.57 -23.56 13.91
C PHE A 129 -8.39 -23.38 12.39
N GLN A 130 -7.23 -23.78 11.85
CA GLN A 130 -6.99 -23.82 10.42
C GLN A 130 -7.96 -24.77 9.70
N THR A 131 -8.22 -25.96 10.24
CA THR A 131 -9.17 -26.91 9.66
C THR A 131 -10.59 -26.34 9.64
N LYS A 132 -11.01 -25.65 10.72
CA LYS A 132 -12.32 -24.98 10.77
C LYS A 132 -12.44 -23.85 9.75
N ALA A 133 -11.43 -22.99 9.66
CA ALA A 133 -11.40 -21.91 8.69
C ALA A 133 -11.44 -22.44 7.24
N ARG A 134 -10.69 -23.53 6.96
CA ARG A 134 -10.71 -24.18 5.65
C ARG A 134 -12.09 -24.79 5.34
N ALA A 135 -12.71 -25.46 6.30
CA ALA A 135 -14.04 -26.02 6.12
C ALA A 135 -15.10 -24.94 5.83
N GLU A 136 -15.01 -23.76 6.45
CA GLU A 136 -15.89 -22.63 6.14
C GLU A 136 -15.72 -22.15 4.68
N VAL A 137 -14.47 -22.02 4.21
CA VAL A 137 -14.19 -21.65 2.82
C VAL A 137 -14.66 -22.72 1.85
N ASP A 138 -14.39 -24.00 2.14
CA ASP A 138 -14.79 -25.14 1.30
C ASP A 138 -16.33 -25.25 1.20
N ALA A 139 -17.06 -24.86 2.26
CA ALA A 139 -18.53 -24.85 2.27
C ALA A 139 -19.15 -23.82 1.31
N LEU A 140 -18.38 -22.86 0.78
CA LEU A 140 -18.83 -22.02 -0.33
C LEU A 140 -18.97 -22.82 -1.63
N GLY A 141 -18.16 -23.87 -1.82
CA GLY A 141 -18.13 -24.69 -3.04
C GLY A 141 -17.56 -23.97 -4.28
N HIS A 142 -17.07 -22.75 -4.12
CA HIS A 142 -16.43 -21.94 -5.16
C HIS A 142 -15.54 -20.86 -4.54
N ASP A 143 -14.65 -20.27 -5.34
CA ASP A 143 -13.88 -19.11 -4.90
C ASP A 143 -14.82 -17.93 -4.58
N PRO A 144 -14.61 -17.21 -3.47
CA PRO A 144 -15.41 -16.04 -3.12
C PRO A 144 -15.20 -14.93 -4.14
N LYS A 145 -16.28 -14.45 -4.76
CA LYS A 145 -16.24 -13.40 -5.80
C LYS A 145 -17.11 -12.19 -5.47
N THR A 146 -18.06 -12.36 -4.55
CA THR A 146 -19.02 -11.32 -4.18
C THR A 146 -18.88 -10.94 -2.71
N ILE A 147 -19.41 -9.76 -2.35
CA ILE A 147 -19.49 -9.32 -0.95
C ILE A 147 -20.35 -10.30 -0.14
N ALA A 148 -21.40 -10.88 -0.75
CA ALA A 148 -22.23 -11.87 -0.10
C ALA A 148 -21.44 -13.14 0.27
N ASP A 149 -20.50 -13.57 -0.57
CA ASP A 149 -19.62 -14.69 -0.27
C ASP A 149 -18.69 -14.36 0.91
N LEU A 150 -18.11 -13.16 0.92
CA LEU A 150 -17.24 -12.70 2.01
C LEU A 150 -18.00 -12.63 3.35
N ASN A 151 -19.25 -12.18 3.34
CA ASN A 151 -20.09 -12.12 4.54
C ASN A 151 -20.42 -13.52 5.12
N ARG A 152 -20.24 -14.59 4.33
CA ARG A 152 -20.40 -15.97 4.82
C ARG A 152 -19.14 -16.53 5.48
N LEU A 153 -18.00 -15.85 5.34
CA LEU A 153 -16.70 -16.25 5.89
C LEU A 153 -16.45 -15.66 7.29
N SER A 154 -17.42 -15.83 8.18
CA SER A 154 -17.43 -15.26 9.52
C SER A 154 -16.28 -15.74 10.41
N TYR A 155 -15.91 -17.02 10.28
CA TYR A 155 -14.86 -17.63 11.06
C TYR A 155 -13.48 -17.20 10.56
N VAL A 156 -13.28 -17.09 9.25
CA VAL A 156 -12.08 -16.49 8.66
C VAL A 156 -11.93 -15.04 9.12
N GLU A 157 -13.01 -14.26 9.14
CA GLU A 157 -12.99 -12.89 9.67
C GLU A 157 -12.55 -12.87 11.14
N CYS A 158 -13.10 -13.75 11.99
CA CYS A 158 -12.66 -13.90 13.38
C CYS A 158 -11.16 -14.24 13.50
N CYS A 159 -10.62 -15.10 12.63
CA CYS A 159 -9.18 -15.42 12.64
C CYS A 159 -8.32 -14.18 12.32
N ILE A 160 -8.76 -13.35 11.37
CA ILE A 160 -8.06 -12.10 11.02
C ILE A 160 -8.14 -11.11 12.19
N LEU A 161 -9.31 -10.96 12.81
CA LEU A 161 -9.52 -10.06 13.95
C LEU A 161 -8.69 -10.49 15.17
N GLU A 162 -8.60 -11.79 15.44
CA GLU A 162 -7.76 -12.29 16.55
C GLU A 162 -6.26 -12.08 16.26
N ALA A 163 -5.83 -12.17 15.00
CA ALA A 163 -4.44 -11.85 14.62
C ALA A 163 -4.10 -10.35 14.76
N LEU A 164 -5.11 -9.47 14.78
CA LEU A 164 -4.96 -8.03 14.98
C LEU A 164 -5.05 -7.60 16.45
N ARG A 165 -5.50 -8.48 17.35
CA ARG A 165 -5.78 -8.19 18.77
C ARG A 165 -4.51 -8.21 19.64
#